data_AF-A0A1X4I1L4-F1
#
_entry.id   AF-A0A1X4I1L4-F1
#
_cell.length_a   1.000
_cell.length_b   1.000
_cell.length_c   1.000
_cell.angle_alpha   90.00
_cell.angle_beta   90.00
_cell.angle_gamma   90.00
#
_symmetry.space_group_name_H-M   'P 1'
#
loop_
_entity.id
_entity.type
_entity.pdbx_description
1 polymer ?
#
loop_
_entity_poly.entity_id
_entity_poly.type
_entity_poly.pdbx_seq_one_letter_code
_entity_poly.pdbx_strand_id
1 'polypeptide(L)'
;MEADELLVLVAGGDQKAFEDLYGLVSGPVYGLVRRVVRDPAQSEEVAQEVLLELWRSAARFDPGRGSALSWVLTLAHRRAVDRVRSARAAGEREQREARR
;
A
#
# COMPACT_ATOMS: atom_id res chain seq x y z
N MET A 1 14.32 11.13 12.58
CA MET A 1 13.88 11.65 11.28
C MET A 1 12.39 11.45 11.17
N GLU A 2 11.70 12.43 10.62
CA GLU A 2 10.27 12.32 10.36
C GLU A 2 10.02 11.51 9.08
N ALA A 3 8.80 11.00 8.91
CA ALA A 3 8.45 10.19 7.74
C ALA A 3 8.70 10.93 6.41
N ASP A 4 8.48 12.25 6.40
CA ASP A 4 8.67 13.12 5.23
C ASP A 4 10.14 13.15 4.78
N GLU A 5 11.07 13.32 5.73
CA GLU A 5 12.52 13.33 5.48
C GLU A 5 13.00 11.97 4.97
N LEU A 6 12.55 10.90 5.62
CA LEU A 6 12.88 9.52 5.23
C LEU A 6 12.45 9.25 3.79
N LEU A 7 11.25 9.67 3.40
CA LEU A 7 10.71 9.40 2.08
C LEU A 7 11.49 10.13 0.97
N VAL A 8 12.03 11.32 1.26
CA VAL A 8 12.94 12.03 0.35
C VAL A 8 14.26 11.27 0.15
N LEU A 9 14.83 10.69 1.21
CA LEU A 9 16.04 9.86 1.11
C LEU A 9 15.77 8.55 0.34
N VAL A 10 14.61 7.92 0.59
CA VAL A 10 14.17 6.73 -0.16
C VAL A 10 14.02 7.01 -1.65
N ALA A 11 13.59 8.22 -2.04
CA ALA A 11 13.54 8.61 -3.45
C ALA A 11 14.93 8.59 -4.13
N GLY A 12 16.01 8.78 -3.36
CA GLY A 12 17.39 8.63 -3.80
C GLY A 12 17.93 7.20 -3.77
N GLY A 13 17.13 6.22 -3.35
CA GLY A 13 17.52 4.81 -3.22
C GLY A 13 18.20 4.47 -1.89
N ASP A 14 18.06 5.30 -0.85
CA ASP A 14 18.61 5.01 0.47
C ASP A 14 17.84 3.85 1.15
N GLN A 15 18.50 2.69 1.21
CA GLN A 15 17.93 1.48 1.80
C GLN A 15 17.76 1.60 3.32
N LYS A 16 18.63 2.34 4.02
CA LYS A 16 18.53 2.51 5.47
C LYS A 16 17.36 3.41 5.83
N ALA A 17 17.17 4.49 5.07
CA ALA A 17 16.01 5.35 5.21
C ALA A 17 14.70 4.57 4.97
N PHE A 18 14.70 3.62 4.02
CA PHE A 18 13.53 2.77 3.80
C PHE A 18 13.26 1.81 4.95
N GLU A 19 14.28 1.25 5.59
CA GLU A 19 14.11 0.41 6.78
C GLU A 19 13.47 1.21 7.92
N ASP A 20 13.95 2.42 8.17
CA ASP A 20 13.40 3.31 9.20
C ASP A 20 11.95 3.73 8.85
N LEU A 21 11.68 4.07 7.58
CA LEU A 21 10.33 4.37 7.10
C LEU A 21 9.39 3.19 7.22
N TYR A 22 9.87 1.98 6.88
CA TYR A 22 9.12 0.73 7.00
C TYR A 22 8.66 0.50 8.43
N GLY A 23 9.52 0.75 9.43
CA GLY A 23 9.16 0.68 10.84
C GLY A 23 8.00 1.60 11.21
N LEU A 24 7.92 2.78 10.60
CA LEU A 24 6.84 3.75 10.84
C LEU A 24 5.53 3.40 10.14
N VAL A 25 5.60 2.90 8.90
CA VAL A 25 4.41 2.80 8.03
C VAL A 25 3.82 1.39 7.91
N SER A 26 4.59 0.33 8.19
CA SER A 26 4.14 -1.06 8.01
C SER A 26 2.87 -1.39 8.81
N GLY A 27 2.83 -1.03 10.10
CA GLY A 27 1.67 -1.23 10.96
C GLY A 27 0.42 -0.47 10.48
N PRO A 28 0.49 0.86 10.28
CA PRO A 28 -0.61 1.65 9.73
C PRO A 28 -1.13 1.17 8.38
N VAL A 29 -0.23 0.80 7.46
CA VAL A 29 -0.57 0.23 6.14
C VAL A 29 -1.35 -1.06 6.32
N TYR A 30 -0.80 -2.02 7.07
CA TYR A 30 -1.46 -3.31 7.29
C TYR A 30 -2.83 -3.13 7.97
N GLY A 31 -2.93 -2.29 9.00
CA GLY A 31 -4.18 -2.02 9.70
C GLY A 31 -5.26 -1.36 8.82
N LEU A 32 -4.87 -0.53 7.86
CA LEU A 32 -5.79 0.04 6.87
C LEU A 32 -6.24 -1.02 5.87
N VAL A 33 -5.30 -1.76 5.28
CA VAL A 33 -5.57 -2.81 4.30
C VAL A 33 -6.50 -3.87 4.90
N ARG A 34 -6.22 -4.33 6.12
CA ARG A 34 -7.02 -5.33 6.84
C ARG A 34 -8.46 -4.88 7.10
N ARG A 35 -8.73 -3.58 7.26
CA ARG A 35 -10.10 -3.05 7.36
C ARG A 35 -10.85 -3.11 6.03
N VAL A 36 -10.15 -2.92 4.92
CA VAL A 36 -10.75 -2.85 3.57
C VAL A 36 -10.90 -4.25 2.97
N VAL A 37 -9.84 -5.06 2.97
CA VAL A 37 -9.78 -6.39 2.36
C VAL A 37 -10.44 -7.46 3.24
N ARG A 38 -10.38 -7.30 4.57
CA ARG A 38 -10.94 -8.18 5.61
C ARG A 38 -10.33 -9.58 5.72
N ASP A 39 -9.92 -10.19 4.61
CA ASP A 39 -9.20 -11.46 4.60
C ASP A 39 -7.72 -11.25 5.04
N PRO A 40 -7.24 -11.92 6.10
CA PRO A 40 -5.88 -11.71 6.61
C PRO A 40 -4.77 -12.00 5.61
N ALA A 41 -4.84 -13.13 4.90
CA ALA A 41 -3.79 -13.55 3.98
C ALA A 41 -3.67 -12.60 2.78
N GLN A 42 -4.81 -12.23 2.19
CA GLN A 42 -4.87 -11.24 1.14
C GLN A 42 -4.46 -9.85 1.63
N SER A 43 -4.71 -9.52 2.89
CA SER A 43 -4.29 -8.23 3.46
C SER A 43 -2.77 -8.14 3.61
N GLU A 44 -2.11 -9.23 4.00
CA GLU A 44 -0.64 -9.29 4.08
C GLU A 44 -0.02 -9.11 2.70
N GLU A 45 -0.53 -9.81 1.69
CA GLU A 45 -0.06 -9.69 0.30
C GLU A 45 -0.21 -8.25 -0.22
N VAL A 46 -1.39 -7.63 -0.03
CA VAL A 46 -1.62 -6.24 -0.45
C VAL A 46 -0.71 -5.27 0.31
N ALA A 47 -0.50 -5.47 1.61
CA ALA A 47 0.40 -4.60 2.38
C ALA A 47 1.85 -4.68 1.87
N GLN A 48 2.33 -5.88 1.53
CA GLN A 48 3.64 -6.07 0.92
C GLN A 48 3.74 -5.39 -0.46
N GLU A 49 2.71 -5.54 -1.30
CA GLU A 49 2.65 -4.84 -2.60
C GLU A 49 2.73 -3.32 -2.45
N VAL A 50 2.04 -2.76 -1.45
CA VAL A 50 2.06 -1.33 -1.14
C VAL A 50 3.45 -0.87 -0.72
N LEU A 51 4.15 -1.62 0.13
CA LEU A 51 5.49 -1.27 0.59
C LEU A 51 6.52 -1.35 -0.56
N LEU A 52 6.37 -2.32 -1.46
CA LEU A 52 7.17 -2.39 -2.68
C LEU A 52 6.86 -1.24 -3.65
N GLU A 53 5.58 -0.85 -3.77
CA GLU A 53 5.19 0.30 -4.58
C GLU A 53 5.68 1.61 -3.97
N LEU A 54 5.69 1.74 -2.64
CA LEU A 54 6.28 2.85 -1.91
C LEU A 54 7.75 3.04 -2.27
N TRP A 55 8.57 1.98 -2.19
CA TRP A 55 9.97 2.04 -2.62
C TRP A 55 10.12 2.51 -4.08
N ARG A 56 9.37 1.91 -5.01
CA ARG A 56 9.47 2.24 -6.45
C ARG A 56 8.97 3.64 -6.80
N SER A 57 8.09 4.21 -5.99
CA SER A 57 7.37 5.46 -6.29
C SER A 57 7.74 6.61 -5.37
N ALA A 58 8.70 6.43 -4.46
CA ALA A 58 9.09 7.43 -3.47
C ALA A 58 9.44 8.79 -4.09
N ALA A 59 10.06 8.82 -5.27
CA ALA A 59 10.36 10.05 -6.00
C ALA A 59 9.13 10.86 -6.45
N ARG A 60 7.92 10.32 -6.33
CA ARG A 60 6.65 11.02 -6.61
C ARG A 60 6.08 11.74 -5.39
N PHE A 61 6.64 11.52 -4.21
CA PHE A 61 6.25 12.24 -3.02
C PHE A 61 6.70 13.69 -3.12
N ASP A 62 5.79 14.58 -2.75
CA ASP A 62 6.02 16.02 -2.71
C ASP A 62 5.52 16.52 -1.34
N PRO A 63 6.42 16.92 -0.42
CA PRO A 63 6.04 17.40 0.90
C PRO A 63 5.19 18.68 0.85
N GLY A 64 5.22 19.41 -0.27
CA GLY A 64 4.34 20.57 -0.50
C GLY A 64 2.86 20.19 -0.72
N ARG A 65 2.56 18.91 -0.95
CA ARG A 65 1.19 18.41 -1.25
C ARG A 65 0.56 17.62 -0.11
N GLY A 66 1.27 17.43 1.00
CA GLY A 66 0.81 16.72 2.19
C GLY A 66 1.90 15.85 2.82
N SER A 67 1.60 15.26 3.98
CA SER A 67 2.56 14.43 4.71
C SER A 67 2.81 13.08 4.04
N ALA A 68 3.99 12.52 4.27
CA ALA A 68 4.37 11.19 3.82
C ALA A 68 3.38 10.13 4.30
N LEU A 69 2.96 10.19 5.56
CA LEU A 69 2.03 9.22 6.11
C LEU A 69 0.68 9.25 5.39
N SER A 70 0.12 10.44 5.12
CA SER A 70 -1.13 10.58 4.37
C SER A 70 -0.99 10.06 2.93
N TRP A 71 0.15 10.32 2.29
CA TRP A 71 0.43 9.82 0.94
C TRP A 71 0.55 8.29 0.89
N VAL A 72 1.30 7.69 1.83
CA VAL A 72 1.43 6.22 1.97
C VAL A 72 0.08 5.56 2.25
N LEU A 73 -0.72 6.12 3.15
CA LEU A 73 -2.05 5.59 3.46
C LEU A 73 -3.03 5.72 2.28
N THR A 74 -2.88 6.76 1.45
CA THR A 74 -3.64 6.90 0.21
C THR A 74 -3.29 5.79 -0.79
N LEU A 75 -1.98 5.51 -0.93
CA LEU A 75 -1.50 4.40 -1.76
C LEU A 75 -2.07 3.05 -1.26
N ALA A 76 -1.99 2.81 0.04
CA ALA A 76 -2.52 1.61 0.68
C ALA A 76 -4.03 1.45 0.47
N HIS A 77 -4.80 2.53 0.66
CA HIS A 77 -6.25 2.51 0.45
C HIS A 77 -6.61 2.14 -0.98
N ARG A 78 -5.96 2.79 -1.97
CA ARG A 78 -6.19 2.52 -3.39
C ARG A 78 -5.93 1.04 -3.71
N ARG A 79 -4.80 0.49 -3.27
CA ARG A 79 -4.49 -0.93 -3.51
C ARG A 79 -5.45 -1.90 -2.85
N ALA A 80 -5.87 -1.60 -1.63
CA ALA A 80 -6.87 -2.41 -0.95
C ALA A 80 -8.22 -2.40 -1.69
N VAL A 81 -8.66 -1.24 -2.19
CA VAL A 81 -9.89 -1.12 -3.00
C VAL A 81 -9.76 -1.88 -4.32
N ASP A 82 -8.62 -1.75 -5.00
CA ASP A 82 -8.35 -2.46 -6.26
C ASP A 82 -8.39 -3.98 -6.05
N ARG A 83 -7.85 -4.49 -4.93
CA ARG A 83 -7.94 -5.91 -4.56
C ARG A 83 -9.37 -6.37 -4.38
N VAL A 84 -10.18 -5.63 -3.62
CA VAL A 84 -11.61 -5.96 -3.39
C VAL A 84 -12.38 -5.98 -4.71
N ARG A 85 -12.12 -5.02 -5.61
CA ARG A 85 -12.74 -4.98 -6.93
C ARG A 85 -12.36 -6.18 -7.78
N SER A 86 -11.07 -6.54 -7.80
CA SER A 86 -10.56 -7.70 -8.54
C SER A 86 -11.19 -9.02 -8.06
N ALA A 87 -11.24 -9.22 -6.74
CA ALA A 87 -11.83 -10.41 -6.14
C ALA A 87 -13.32 -10.56 -6.47
N ARG A 88 -14.10 -9.47 -6.41
CA ARG A 88 -15.52 -9.48 -6.81
C ARG A 88 -15.70 -9.83 -8.28
N ALA A 89 -14.92 -9.20 -9.16
CA ALA A 89 -14.98 -9.48 -10.59
C ALA A 89 -14.62 -10.94 -10.90
N ALA A 90 -13.68 -11.54 -10.16
CA ALA A 90 -13.36 -12.96 -10.30
C ALA A 90 -14.53 -13.87 -9.91
N GLY A 91 -15.14 -13.63 -8.74
CA GLY A 91 -16.30 -14.40 -8.29
C GLY A 91 -17.52 -14.28 -9.22
N GLU A 92 -17.75 -13.11 -9.81
CA GLU A 92 -18.83 -12.93 -10.81
C GLU A 92 -18.60 -13.73 -12.10
N ARG A 93 -17.34 -13.86 -12.55
CA ARG A 93 -16.99 -14.68 -13.72
C ARG A 93 -17.22 -16.16 -13.45
N GLU A 94 -16.73 -16.65 -12.32
CA GLU A 94 -16.89 -18.05 -11.89
C GLU A 94 -18.38 -18.43 -11.77
N GLN A 95 -19.21 -17.55 -11.19
CA GLN A 95 -20.66 -17.77 -11.13
C GLN A 95 -21.34 -17.81 -12.50
N ARG A 96 -20.86 -17.02 -13.48
CA ARG A 96 -21.40 -17.04 -14.85
C ARG A 96 -21.01 -18.31 -15.58
N GLU A 97 -19.81 -18.82 -15.35
CA GLU A 97 -19.32 -20.08 -15.92
C GLU A 97 -20.06 -21.28 -15.33
N ALA A 98 -20.26 -21.31 -14.01
CA ALA A 98 -20.99 -22.40 -13.33
C ALA A 98 -22.49 -22.48 -13.68
N ARG A 99 -23.07 -21.42 -14.26
CA ARG A 99 -24.48 -21.38 -14.70
C ARG A 99 -24.67 -21.74 -16.18
N ARG A 100 -23.60 -21.97 -16.92
CA ARG A 100 -23.62 -22.42 -18.32
C ARG A 100 -23.56 -23.94 -18.40
#